data_AF-A0A1M5R901-F1
#
_entry.id   AF-A0A1M5R901-F1
#
_cell.length_a   1.000
_cell.length_b   1.000
_cell.length_c   1.000
_cell.angle_alpha   90.00
_cell.angle_beta   90.00
_cell.angle_gamma   90.00
#
_symmetry.space_group_name_H-M   'P 1'
#
loop_
_entity.id
_entity.type
_entity.pdbx_description
1 polymer ?
#
loop_
_entity_poly.entity_id
_entity_poly.type
_entity_poly.pdbx_seq_one_letter_code
_entity_poly.pdbx_strand_id
1 'polypeptide(L)'
;MRMPTAIERLRDSALAAALLALLTGCEARVSVDLAASGHGSTDEVNLAIDGVDLLDEDGSNHELDRDGDDDTVDVLDYIDGDSVRLVDEARLAQGRYTGLRLRFADSGSTLVTASGASYPIDVIGNASFADIDIELGEDDSAEQQVILETRFSLYPSTTVNGHYSLQPVMRVVDTQRSGSITGSVDAELMRSSNCRQGRALGEGAAVYAYSGANVSPRDYLQDTGGSPVASADIVVNDDAASFSYQFAALKAGRYTLALTCNADGDNPTVSDAISFLATASVQLSEQDSESVTLSQ
;
A
#
# COMPACT_ATOMS: atom_id res chain seq x y z
N MET A 1 69.08 2.82 64.11
CA MET A 1 69.06 1.36 63.97
C MET A 1 68.28 1.04 62.69
N ARG A 2 68.92 0.32 61.75
CA ARG A 2 68.42 -0.20 60.45
C ARG A 2 68.10 0.80 59.31
N MET A 3 68.96 0.77 58.28
CA MET A 3 68.56 0.81 56.86
C MET A 3 67.92 -0.54 56.47
N PRO A 4 67.09 -0.58 55.40
CA PRO A 4 67.57 -0.98 54.05
C PRO A 4 67.07 0.00 52.93
N THR A 5 67.85 0.39 51.92
CA THR A 5 68.06 -0.24 50.57
C THR A 5 66.76 -0.61 49.84
N ALA A 6 66.53 -0.42 48.53
CA ALA A 6 67.26 0.12 47.37
C ALA A 6 66.28 0.06 46.14
N ILE A 7 66.77 0.42 44.95
CA ILE A 7 66.31 0.01 43.59
C ILE A 7 65.40 1.02 42.85
N GLU A 8 66.07 2.00 42.24
CA GLU A 8 66.27 2.20 40.78
C GLU A 8 65.19 1.69 39.77
N ARG A 9 64.99 2.51 38.72
CA ARG A 9 64.50 2.23 37.34
C ARG A 9 63.00 2.39 37.09
N LEU A 10 62.50 2.87 35.96
CA LEU A 10 62.95 3.59 34.74
C LEU A 10 61.66 3.58 33.86
N ARG A 11 61.53 4.48 32.86
CA ARG A 11 60.59 4.40 31.72
C ARG A 11 59.13 4.81 32.03
N ASP A 12 58.32 5.24 31.08
CA ASP A 12 58.46 5.81 29.73
C ASP A 12 57.05 6.36 29.43
N SER A 13 57.00 7.46 28.70
CA SER A 13 55.93 7.96 27.84
C SER A 13 54.68 7.10 27.64
N ALA A 14 53.49 7.72 27.78
CA ALA A 14 52.39 7.49 26.86
C ALA A 14 51.40 8.67 26.90
N LEU A 15 51.49 9.54 25.89
CA LEU A 15 50.37 10.35 25.42
C LEU A 15 49.26 9.39 24.98
N ALA A 16 48.15 9.36 25.70
CA ALA A 16 46.92 8.73 25.19
C ALA A 16 46.18 9.78 24.34
N ALA A 17 46.46 9.80 23.04
CA ALA A 17 45.59 10.48 22.08
C ALA A 17 44.32 9.63 21.94
N ALA A 18 43.22 10.09 22.54
CA ALA A 18 41.90 9.55 22.28
C ALA A 18 41.50 9.92 20.85
N LEU A 19 41.69 8.97 19.93
CA LEU A 19 41.11 9.04 18.60
C LEU A 19 39.60 8.75 18.76
N LEU A 20 38.79 9.79 18.95
CA LEU A 20 37.36 9.70 18.68
C LEU A 20 37.22 9.56 17.16
N ALA A 21 37.17 8.32 16.67
CA ALA A 21 36.62 8.07 15.35
C ALA A 21 35.13 8.44 15.42
N LEU A 22 34.79 9.62 14.92
CA LEU A 22 33.44 9.93 14.48
C LEU A 22 33.15 8.94 13.34
N LEU A 23 32.60 7.77 13.68
CA LEU A 23 31.95 6.88 12.73
C LEU A 23 30.69 7.61 12.26
N THR A 24 30.85 8.57 11.36
CA THR A 24 29.79 8.93 10.42
C THR A 24 29.72 7.75 9.45
N GLY A 25 29.07 6.66 9.88
CA GLY A 25 28.85 5.50 9.02
C GLY A 25 28.01 5.95 7.83
N CYS A 26 28.45 5.61 6.62
CA CYS A 26 27.67 5.73 5.41
C CYS A 26 26.50 4.74 5.52
N GLU A 27 25.36 5.19 6.06
CA GLU A 27 24.14 4.40 6.14
C GLU A 27 23.31 4.63 4.87
N ALA A 28 22.61 3.57 4.44
CA ALA A 28 21.63 3.69 3.37
C ALA A 28 20.42 4.49 3.86
N ARG A 29 19.65 5.04 2.92
CA ARG A 29 18.41 5.77 3.20
C ARG A 29 17.23 5.12 2.52
N VAL A 30 16.10 5.08 3.21
CA VAL A 30 14.82 4.66 2.64
C VAL A 30 13.77 5.72 2.90
N SER A 31 13.05 6.07 1.84
CA SER A 31 11.79 6.81 1.94
C SER A 31 10.62 5.93 1.55
N VAL A 32 9.50 6.10 2.25
CA VAL A 32 8.27 5.36 1.98
C VAL A 32 7.10 6.32 1.86
N ASP A 33 6.42 6.26 0.72
CA ASP A 33 5.18 6.97 0.45
C ASP A 33 3.98 6.02 0.59
N LEU A 34 2.83 6.56 0.99
CA LEU A 34 1.55 5.88 1.04
C LEU A 34 0.58 6.47 0.04
N ALA A 35 -0.06 5.60 -0.71
CA ALA A 35 -1.25 5.86 -1.50
C ALA A 35 -2.31 4.80 -1.21
N ALA A 36 -3.48 4.95 -1.79
CA ALA A 36 -4.59 4.01 -1.68
C ALA A 36 -5.31 3.81 -3.02
N SER A 37 -6.08 2.73 -3.11
CA SER A 37 -7.22 2.70 -4.04
C SER A 37 -8.48 3.27 -3.38
N GLY A 38 -9.46 3.65 -4.20
CA GLY A 38 -10.73 4.16 -3.72
C GLY A 38 -11.60 3.12 -3.02
N HIS A 39 -12.55 3.59 -2.21
CA HIS A 39 -13.50 2.78 -1.45
C HIS A 39 -14.96 3.15 -1.78
N GLY A 40 -15.28 3.30 -3.07
CA GLY A 40 -16.63 3.54 -3.56
C GLY A 40 -17.22 4.86 -3.06
N SER A 41 -18.31 4.80 -2.29
CA SER A 41 -19.04 5.97 -1.80
C SER A 41 -18.62 6.45 -0.40
N THR A 42 -17.47 5.98 0.08
CA THR A 42 -16.89 6.43 1.36
C THR A 42 -16.28 7.81 1.18
N ASP A 43 -16.46 8.68 2.17
CA ASP A 43 -15.97 10.06 2.11
C ASP A 43 -14.54 10.14 2.65
N GLU A 44 -14.30 9.57 3.83
CA GLU A 44 -12.98 9.54 4.47
C GLU A 44 -12.66 8.15 5.03
N VAL A 45 -11.39 7.76 4.97
CA VAL A 45 -10.85 6.60 5.70
C VAL A 45 -9.61 7.06 6.45
N ASN A 46 -9.83 7.51 7.68
CA ASN A 46 -8.80 8.00 8.58
C ASN A 46 -8.11 6.82 9.27
N LEU A 47 -6.85 6.54 8.94
CA LEU A 47 -6.08 5.44 9.53
C LEU A 47 -4.99 5.96 10.48
N ALA A 48 -4.95 5.41 11.69
CA ALA A 48 -3.85 5.63 12.64
C ALA A 48 -2.67 4.73 12.26
N ILE A 49 -1.64 5.30 11.63
CA ILE A 49 -0.47 4.61 11.10
C ILE A 49 0.76 5.05 11.90
N ASP A 50 1.37 4.12 12.64
CA ASP A 50 2.55 4.38 13.46
C ASP A 50 3.84 4.42 12.63
N GLY A 51 3.85 3.76 11.46
CA GLY A 51 5.01 3.72 10.58
C GLY A 51 5.01 2.53 9.64
N VAL A 52 6.21 2.06 9.29
CA VAL A 52 6.42 0.90 8.44
C VAL A 52 7.48 -0.02 9.03
N ASP A 53 7.37 -1.29 8.65
CA ASP A 53 8.29 -2.34 9.06
C ASP A 53 8.95 -2.92 7.81
N LEU A 54 10.28 -3.03 7.80
CA LEU A 54 11.03 -3.75 6.76
C LEU A 54 11.56 -5.09 7.28
N LEU A 55 11.40 -6.14 6.49
CA LEU A 55 11.95 -7.46 6.74
C LEU A 55 13.24 -7.63 5.94
N ASP A 56 14.36 -7.86 6.61
CA ASP A 56 15.62 -8.20 5.93
C ASP A 56 15.68 -9.67 5.49
N GLU A 57 16.70 -10.03 4.72
CA GLU A 57 16.89 -11.40 4.23
C GLU A 57 17.20 -12.44 5.33
N ASP A 58 17.67 -11.98 6.50
CA ASP A 58 17.91 -12.80 7.69
C ASP A 58 16.63 -13.03 8.52
N GLY A 59 15.54 -12.33 8.16
CA GLY A 59 14.25 -12.40 8.83
C GLY A 59 14.09 -11.44 10.01
N SER A 60 14.97 -10.45 10.15
CA SER A 60 14.86 -9.42 11.19
C SER A 60 13.91 -8.31 10.75
N ASN A 61 13.12 -7.82 11.70
CA ASN A 61 12.22 -6.69 11.50
C ASN A 61 12.92 -5.37 11.86
N HIS A 62 12.82 -4.39 10.97
CA HIS A 62 13.34 -3.03 11.13
C HIS A 62 12.16 -2.07 11.14
N GLU A 63 11.84 -1.51 12.30
CA GLU A 63 10.72 -0.60 12.48
C GLU A 63 11.18 0.84 12.17
N LEU A 64 10.45 1.50 11.28
CA LEU A 64 10.62 2.91 10.94
C LEU A 64 9.35 3.64 11.36
N ASP A 65 9.48 4.58 12.28
CA ASP A 65 8.36 5.41 12.71
C ASP A 65 7.94 6.37 11.60
N ARG A 66 6.63 6.63 11.51
CA ARG A 66 6.08 7.65 10.60
C ARG A 66 6.59 9.03 11.00
N ASP A 67 6.93 9.83 10.01
CA ASP A 67 7.19 11.26 10.16
C ASP A 67 5.88 12.07 10.22
N GLY A 68 5.86 13.09 11.08
CA GLY A 68 4.72 13.99 11.25
C GLY A 68 4.04 13.85 12.60
N ASP A 69 3.16 14.82 12.90
CA ASP A 69 2.50 14.95 14.21
C ASP A 69 0.99 14.61 14.18
N ASP A 70 0.45 14.30 13.01
CA ASP A 70 -0.99 13.98 12.86
C ASP A 70 -1.28 12.56 13.36
N ASP A 71 -2.35 12.42 14.17
CA ASP A 71 -2.78 11.13 14.75
C ASP A 71 -3.29 10.13 13.70
N THR A 72 -3.75 10.62 12.53
CA THR A 72 -4.32 9.79 11.45
C THR A 72 -4.00 10.35 10.07
N VAL A 73 -4.12 9.49 9.06
CA VAL A 73 -4.07 9.84 7.63
C VAL A 73 -5.42 9.52 7.02
N ASP A 74 -6.08 10.48 6.38
CA ASP A 74 -7.16 10.12 5.45
C ASP A 74 -6.52 9.54 4.18
N VAL A 75 -6.63 8.23 4.00
CA VAL A 75 -6.00 7.57 2.86
C VAL A 75 -6.74 7.83 1.55
N LEU A 76 -8.00 8.30 1.60
CA LEU A 76 -8.77 8.63 0.41
C LEU A 76 -8.35 9.96 -0.23
N ASP A 77 -7.59 10.80 0.47
CA ASP A 77 -6.92 11.98 -0.10
C ASP A 77 -5.76 11.62 -1.04
N TYR A 78 -5.31 10.35 -1.01
CA TYR A 78 -4.10 9.87 -1.69
C TYR A 78 -4.41 8.71 -2.65
N ILE A 79 -5.40 8.92 -3.51
CA ILE A 79 -5.80 7.97 -4.56
C ILE A 79 -5.34 8.46 -5.94
N ASP A 80 -5.54 7.64 -6.99
CA ASP A 80 -5.33 8.03 -8.39
C ASP A 80 -3.94 8.58 -8.76
N GLY A 81 -2.92 8.27 -7.95
CA GLY A 81 -1.52 8.64 -8.16
C GLY A 81 -1.00 9.68 -7.18
N ASP A 82 -1.87 10.27 -6.36
CA ASP A 82 -1.46 11.07 -5.22
C ASP A 82 -0.92 10.18 -4.09
N SER A 83 0.00 10.71 -3.29
CA SER A 83 0.61 9.99 -2.17
C SER A 83 1.11 10.93 -1.08
N VAL A 84 1.31 10.37 0.12
CA VAL A 84 1.86 11.06 1.28
C VAL A 84 3.13 10.37 1.76
N ARG A 85 4.16 11.17 2.05
CA ARG A 85 5.39 10.70 2.71
C ARG A 85 5.05 10.15 4.09
N LEU A 86 5.26 8.86 4.32
CA LEU A 86 5.20 8.26 5.65
C LEU A 86 6.54 8.33 6.35
N VAL A 87 7.63 8.01 5.64
CA VAL A 87 8.98 7.94 6.18
C VAL A 87 9.95 8.62 5.23
N ASP A 88 10.74 9.57 5.72
CA ASP A 88 11.62 10.43 4.94
C ASP A 88 13.10 10.19 5.27
N GLU A 89 13.83 9.62 4.30
CA GLU A 89 15.26 9.41 4.37
C GLU A 89 15.74 8.68 5.65
N ALA A 90 14.94 7.74 6.15
CA ALA A 90 15.26 6.96 7.33
C ALA A 90 16.51 6.11 7.08
N ARG A 91 17.41 6.09 8.06
CA ARG A 91 18.67 5.37 7.95
C ARG A 91 18.47 3.89 8.20
N LEU A 92 19.03 3.08 7.31
CA LEU A 92 19.03 1.63 7.39
C LEU A 92 20.44 1.08 7.19
N ALA A 93 20.70 -0.08 7.78
CA ALA A 93 21.91 -0.81 7.50
C ALA A 93 21.94 -1.29 6.05
N GLN A 94 23.13 -1.35 5.47
CA GLN A 94 23.34 -2.02 4.19
C GLN A 94 22.88 -3.49 4.27
N GLY A 95 22.33 -4.00 3.19
CA GLY A 95 21.80 -5.36 3.12
C GLY A 95 20.62 -5.48 2.17
N ARG A 96 20.06 -6.69 2.11
CA ARG A 96 18.91 -7.00 1.28
C ARG A 96 17.63 -7.03 2.11
N TYR A 97 16.61 -6.30 1.66
CA TYR A 97 15.29 -6.24 2.27
C TYR A 97 14.26 -6.90 1.36
N THR A 98 13.44 -7.76 1.94
CA THR A 98 12.56 -8.70 1.22
C THR A 98 11.08 -8.49 1.50
N GLY A 99 10.75 -7.77 2.58
CA GLY A 99 9.37 -7.46 2.93
C GLY A 99 9.22 -6.03 3.40
N LEU A 100 8.07 -5.43 3.12
CA LEU A 100 7.63 -4.17 3.71
C LEU A 100 6.18 -4.28 4.16
N ARG A 101 5.83 -3.71 5.31
CA ARG A 101 4.43 -3.56 5.73
C ARG A 101 4.15 -2.24 6.43
N LEU A 102 2.88 -1.84 6.43
CA LEU A 102 2.37 -0.78 7.30
C LEU A 102 2.22 -1.29 8.74
N ARG A 103 2.57 -0.45 9.71
CA ARG A 103 2.35 -0.66 11.14
C ARG A 103 1.29 0.32 11.61
N PHE A 104 0.20 -0.20 12.16
CA PHE A 104 -0.95 0.59 12.59
C PHE A 104 -1.00 0.68 14.11
N ALA A 105 -1.56 1.78 14.62
CA ALA A 105 -1.91 1.87 16.02
C ALA A 105 -3.08 0.92 16.34
N ASP A 106 -3.16 0.46 17.59
CA ASP A 106 -4.23 -0.45 18.06
C ASP A 106 -5.64 0.21 18.02
N SER A 107 -5.71 1.54 17.93
CA SER A 107 -6.97 2.29 17.92
C SER A 107 -6.79 3.67 17.28
N GLY A 108 -7.89 4.34 16.95
CA GLY A 108 -7.90 5.71 16.40
C GLY A 108 -8.38 5.79 14.96
N SER A 109 -8.37 4.67 14.24
CA SER A 109 -8.85 4.60 12.86
C SER A 109 -10.38 4.70 12.76
N THR A 110 -10.88 5.43 11.76
CA THR A 110 -12.32 5.62 11.50
C THR A 110 -12.64 5.69 10.01
N LEU A 111 -13.86 5.27 9.66
CA LEU A 111 -14.47 5.48 8.36
C LEU A 111 -15.56 6.55 8.49
N VAL A 112 -15.58 7.52 7.57
CA VAL A 112 -16.65 8.51 7.46
C VAL A 112 -17.39 8.33 6.14
N THR A 113 -18.71 8.17 6.22
CA THR A 113 -19.56 8.06 5.02
C THR A 113 -19.90 9.44 4.46
N ALA A 114 -20.34 9.50 3.20
CA ALA A 114 -20.82 10.74 2.57
C ALA A 114 -21.99 11.44 3.32
N SER A 115 -22.63 10.76 4.27
CA SER A 115 -23.65 11.35 5.14
C SER A 115 -23.09 12.04 6.41
N GLY A 116 -21.77 11.95 6.61
CA GLY A 116 -21.08 12.39 7.83
C GLY A 116 -21.13 11.39 9.00
N ALA A 117 -21.74 10.21 8.81
CA ALA A 117 -21.70 9.17 9.84
C ALA A 117 -20.29 8.58 9.94
N SER A 118 -19.77 8.50 11.16
CA SER A 118 -18.43 7.98 11.49
C SER A 118 -18.54 6.64 12.21
N TYR A 119 -17.68 5.69 11.80
CA TYR A 119 -17.62 4.32 12.32
C TYR A 119 -16.17 3.98 12.71
N PRO A 120 -15.93 3.37 13.88
CA PRO A 120 -14.59 2.88 14.24
C PRO A 120 -14.11 1.78 13.29
N ILE A 121 -12.80 1.75 13.07
CA ILE A 121 -12.12 0.67 12.33
C ILE A 121 -11.25 -0.11 13.31
N ASP A 122 -11.49 -1.42 13.40
CA ASP A 122 -10.64 -2.37 14.11
C ASP A 122 -9.60 -2.96 13.15
N VAL A 123 -8.32 -2.76 13.43
CA VAL A 123 -7.24 -3.38 12.64
C VAL A 123 -7.08 -4.84 13.07
N ILE A 124 -7.30 -5.76 12.12
CA ILE A 124 -7.30 -7.20 12.37
C ILE A 124 -5.94 -7.78 12.05
N GLY A 125 -5.15 -8.02 13.09
CA GLY A 125 -3.80 -8.57 12.97
C GLY A 125 -2.82 -7.57 12.34
N ASN A 126 -1.56 -8.00 12.21
CA ASN A 126 -0.59 -7.21 11.46
C ASN A 126 -0.77 -7.46 9.96
N ALA A 127 -0.52 -6.43 9.15
CA ALA A 127 -0.38 -6.59 7.72
C ALA A 127 0.67 -7.66 7.42
N SER A 128 0.37 -8.57 6.49
CA SER A 128 1.39 -9.45 5.90
C SER A 128 2.45 -8.60 5.22
N PHE A 129 3.71 -9.03 5.23
CA PHE A 129 4.74 -8.36 4.45
C PHE A 129 4.42 -8.47 2.97
N ALA A 130 4.41 -7.33 2.28
CA ALA A 130 4.39 -7.29 0.83
C ALA A 130 5.81 -7.54 0.31
N ASP A 131 5.90 -8.37 -0.74
CA ASP A 131 7.19 -8.73 -1.34
C ASP A 131 7.87 -7.51 -1.99
N ILE A 132 9.07 -7.21 -1.51
CA ILE A 132 10.02 -6.28 -2.12
C ILE A 132 11.35 -7.00 -2.38
N ASP A 133 12.22 -6.37 -3.16
CA ASP A 133 13.59 -6.85 -3.38
C ASP A 133 14.49 -5.63 -3.54
N ILE A 134 15.01 -5.14 -2.42
CA ILE A 134 15.85 -3.95 -2.37
C ILE A 134 17.21 -4.37 -1.82
N GLU A 135 18.27 -4.14 -2.60
CA GLU A 135 19.65 -4.28 -2.16
C GLU A 135 20.21 -2.89 -1.89
N LEU A 136 20.58 -2.61 -0.64
CA LEU A 136 21.11 -1.33 -0.20
C LEU A 136 22.60 -1.45 0.13
N GLY A 137 23.44 -0.69 -0.57
CA GLY A 137 24.84 -0.46 -0.26
C GLY A 137 25.08 0.77 0.63
N GLU A 138 26.35 1.11 0.82
CA GLU A 138 26.76 2.35 1.50
C GLU A 138 26.29 3.56 0.69
N ASP A 139 25.65 4.54 1.35
CA ASP A 139 25.12 5.77 0.75
C ASP A 139 24.02 5.59 -0.31
N ASP A 140 23.51 4.37 -0.52
CA ASP A 140 22.37 4.13 -1.40
C ASP A 140 21.08 4.74 -0.83
N SER A 141 20.16 5.09 -1.74
CA SER A 141 18.82 5.55 -1.41
C SER A 141 17.79 4.73 -2.16
N ALA A 142 16.76 4.25 -1.47
CA ALA A 142 15.59 3.66 -2.11
C ALA A 142 14.31 4.40 -1.73
N GLU A 143 13.42 4.54 -2.70
CA GLU A 143 12.09 5.10 -2.52
C GLU A 143 11.07 4.03 -2.87
N GLN A 144 10.13 3.78 -1.97
CA GLN A 144 9.06 2.82 -2.16
C GLN A 144 7.72 3.50 -1.98
N GLN A 145 6.75 3.11 -2.77
CA GLN A 145 5.36 3.50 -2.56
C GLN A 145 4.55 2.28 -2.16
N VAL A 146 3.89 2.38 -1.02
CA VAL A 146 2.86 1.45 -0.55
C VAL A 146 1.53 1.91 -1.09
N ILE A 147 0.78 1.01 -1.72
CA ILE A 147 -0.60 1.26 -2.10
C ILE A 147 -1.48 0.33 -1.28
N LEU A 148 -2.30 0.90 -0.40
CA LEU A 148 -3.35 0.18 0.33
C LEU A 148 -4.55 -0.04 -0.58
N GLU A 149 -4.88 -1.28 -0.88
CA GLU A 149 -6.07 -1.62 -1.64
C GLU A 149 -7.30 -1.58 -0.73
N THR A 150 -7.86 -0.39 -0.50
CA THR A 150 -8.86 -0.14 0.55
C THR A 150 -10.09 -1.01 0.38
N ARG A 151 -10.59 -1.19 -0.85
CA ARG A 151 -11.72 -2.08 -1.18
C ARG A 151 -11.49 -3.52 -0.74
N PHE A 152 -10.27 -4.01 -0.84
CA PHE A 152 -9.92 -5.38 -0.44
C PHE A 152 -9.49 -5.47 1.03
N SER A 153 -9.26 -4.33 1.68
CA SER A 153 -8.76 -4.25 3.04
C SER A 153 -9.86 -4.01 4.07
N LEU A 154 -10.91 -3.28 3.70
CA LEU A 154 -11.89 -2.73 4.63
C LEU A 154 -13.27 -3.35 4.39
N TYR A 155 -13.90 -3.84 5.44
CA TYR A 155 -15.23 -4.47 5.35
C TYR A 155 -16.03 -4.25 6.64
N PRO A 156 -17.38 -4.26 6.58
CA PRO A 156 -18.20 -4.20 7.78
C PRO A 156 -17.88 -5.36 8.73
N SER A 157 -17.65 -5.05 10.01
CA SER A 157 -17.33 -6.07 11.00
C SER A 157 -18.52 -7.02 11.18
N THR A 158 -18.23 -8.32 11.17
CA THR A 158 -19.23 -9.37 11.44
C THR A 158 -19.29 -9.75 12.92
N THR A 159 -18.35 -9.25 13.73
CA THR A 159 -18.20 -9.57 15.15
C THR A 159 -18.61 -8.42 16.06
N VAL A 160 -18.48 -7.17 15.59
CA VAL A 160 -18.82 -5.95 16.34
C VAL A 160 -19.74 -5.06 15.51
N ASN A 161 -20.99 -4.90 15.95
CA ASN A 161 -21.97 -4.07 15.25
C ASN A 161 -21.54 -2.60 15.21
N GLY A 162 -21.63 -1.98 14.03
CA GLY A 162 -21.28 -0.57 13.84
C GLY A 162 -19.78 -0.31 13.78
N HIS A 163 -18.97 -1.34 13.59
CA HIS A 163 -17.54 -1.23 13.32
C HIS A 163 -17.23 -1.70 11.90
N TYR A 164 -16.10 -1.25 11.40
CA TYR A 164 -15.43 -1.85 10.25
C TYR A 164 -14.21 -2.62 10.72
N SER A 165 -13.82 -3.62 9.95
CA SER A 165 -12.57 -4.36 10.13
C SER A 165 -11.62 -4.02 9.00
N LEU A 166 -10.39 -3.69 9.34
CA LEU A 166 -9.30 -3.48 8.39
C LEU A 166 -8.35 -4.68 8.48
N GLN A 167 -8.25 -5.44 7.39
CA GLN A 167 -7.18 -6.41 7.20
C GLN A 167 -6.36 -5.97 5.99
N PRO A 168 -5.21 -5.31 6.18
CA PRO A 168 -4.52 -4.61 5.11
C PRO A 168 -4.12 -5.52 3.95
N VAL A 169 -4.59 -5.16 2.76
CA VAL A 169 -4.15 -5.71 1.47
C VAL A 169 -3.41 -4.59 0.78
N MET A 170 -2.12 -4.81 0.50
CA MET A 170 -1.28 -3.76 -0.06
C MET A 170 -0.33 -4.32 -1.09
N ARG A 171 0.15 -3.42 -1.92
CA ARG A 171 1.22 -3.66 -2.88
C ARG A 171 2.29 -2.60 -2.69
N VAL A 172 3.53 -2.99 -2.91
CA VAL A 172 4.69 -2.09 -2.78
C VAL A 172 5.39 -2.04 -4.12
N VAL A 173 5.70 -0.84 -4.57
CA VAL A 173 6.37 -0.60 -5.84
C VAL A 173 7.52 0.39 -5.68
N ASP A 174 8.53 0.19 -6.51
CA ASP A 174 9.49 1.23 -6.85
C ASP A 174 8.82 2.13 -7.91
N THR A 175 8.63 3.41 -7.59
CA THR A 175 7.93 4.36 -8.46
C THR A 175 8.65 4.55 -9.79
N GLN A 176 9.98 4.40 -9.84
CA GLN A 176 10.80 4.48 -11.06
C GLN A 176 10.71 3.22 -11.94
N ARG A 177 10.06 2.16 -11.45
CA ARG A 177 9.84 0.90 -12.16
C ARG A 177 8.36 0.52 -12.28
N SER A 178 7.49 1.37 -11.73
CA SER A 178 6.05 1.23 -11.85
C SER A 178 5.54 1.88 -13.14
N GLY A 179 4.36 1.47 -13.59
CA GLY A 179 3.60 2.12 -14.66
C GLY A 179 2.16 2.37 -14.22
N SER A 180 1.33 2.92 -15.10
CA SER A 180 -0.09 3.15 -14.82
C SER A 180 -0.99 2.55 -15.91
N ILE A 181 -2.21 2.20 -15.52
CA ILE A 181 -3.26 1.81 -16.46
C ILE A 181 -4.41 2.77 -16.26
N THR A 182 -4.74 3.51 -17.29
CA THR A 182 -5.95 4.34 -17.35
C THR A 182 -6.95 3.72 -18.31
N GLY A 183 -8.19 4.15 -18.27
CA GLY A 183 -9.15 3.63 -19.20
C GLY A 183 -10.51 4.27 -19.16
N SER A 184 -11.36 3.76 -20.04
CA SER A 184 -12.76 4.13 -20.12
C SER A 184 -13.65 2.89 -20.08
N VAL A 185 -14.89 3.06 -19.63
CA VAL A 185 -15.92 2.03 -19.68
C VAL A 185 -17.00 2.46 -20.65
N ASP A 186 -17.44 1.53 -21.51
CA ASP A 186 -18.54 1.78 -22.43
C ASP A 186 -19.79 2.21 -21.66
N ALA A 187 -20.39 3.30 -22.13
CA ALA A 187 -21.54 3.92 -21.51
C ALA A 187 -22.79 3.02 -21.55
N GLU A 188 -22.87 2.06 -22.50
CA GLU A 188 -23.92 1.04 -22.55
C GLU A 188 -23.79 0.03 -21.40
N LEU A 189 -22.56 -0.40 -21.06
CA LEU A 189 -22.31 -1.30 -19.92
C LEU A 189 -22.78 -0.65 -18.61
N MET A 190 -22.37 0.60 -18.37
CA MET A 190 -22.69 1.34 -17.14
C MET A 190 -24.18 1.66 -16.99
N ARG A 191 -24.92 1.76 -18.10
CA ARG A 191 -26.37 2.02 -18.09
C ARG A 191 -27.22 0.75 -18.18
N SER A 192 -26.61 -0.40 -18.43
CA SER A 192 -27.31 -1.67 -18.51
C SER A 192 -28.03 -1.99 -17.19
N SER A 193 -29.12 -2.75 -17.27
CA SER A 193 -29.84 -3.23 -16.08
C SER A 193 -28.95 -4.10 -15.18
N ASN A 194 -27.99 -4.81 -15.78
CA ASN A 194 -27.04 -5.67 -15.08
C ASN A 194 -26.04 -4.85 -14.24
N CYS A 195 -25.71 -3.63 -14.67
CA CYS A 195 -24.88 -2.73 -13.88
C CYS A 195 -25.70 -1.93 -12.87
N ARG A 196 -26.74 -1.24 -13.35
CA ARG A 196 -27.53 -0.31 -12.54
C ARG A 196 -28.19 -0.99 -11.34
N GLN A 197 -28.89 -2.11 -11.56
CA GLN A 197 -29.60 -2.84 -10.49
C GLN A 197 -30.44 -1.92 -9.56
N GLY A 198 -30.96 -0.80 -10.08
CA GLY A 198 -31.72 0.20 -9.31
C GLY A 198 -30.90 1.28 -8.57
N ARG A 199 -29.57 1.18 -8.57
CA ARG A 199 -28.62 2.13 -7.96
C ARG A 199 -28.30 3.33 -8.86
N ALA A 200 -27.60 4.33 -8.32
CA ALA A 200 -27.11 5.48 -9.08
C ALA A 200 -26.07 5.08 -10.16
N LEU A 201 -25.68 6.00 -11.04
CA LEU A 201 -24.58 5.74 -11.99
C LEU A 201 -23.27 5.61 -11.21
N GLY A 202 -22.45 4.61 -11.55
CA GLY A 202 -21.15 4.38 -10.92
C GLY A 202 -21.21 3.71 -9.54
N GLU A 203 -22.35 3.75 -8.85
CA GLU A 203 -22.50 3.14 -7.53
C GLU A 203 -22.27 1.62 -7.57
N GLY A 204 -21.29 1.16 -6.77
CA GLY A 204 -20.85 -0.23 -6.72
C GLY A 204 -20.02 -0.68 -7.93
N ALA A 205 -19.68 0.21 -8.86
CA ALA A 205 -18.86 -0.11 -10.01
C ALA A 205 -17.38 0.11 -9.75
N ALA A 206 -16.58 -0.89 -10.14
CA ALA A 206 -15.14 -0.84 -10.07
C ALA A 206 -14.52 -1.68 -11.20
N VAL A 207 -13.28 -1.38 -11.54
CA VAL A 207 -12.44 -2.25 -12.37
C VAL A 207 -11.46 -2.97 -11.46
N TYR A 208 -11.35 -4.28 -11.62
CA TYR A 208 -10.37 -5.10 -10.92
C TYR A 208 -9.24 -5.50 -11.87
N ALA A 209 -8.00 -5.39 -11.40
CA ALA A 209 -6.83 -5.86 -12.12
C ALA A 209 -6.38 -7.21 -11.57
N TYR A 210 -6.14 -8.17 -12.46
CA TYR A 210 -5.60 -9.50 -12.14
C TYR A 210 -4.27 -9.68 -12.82
N SER A 211 -3.29 -10.26 -12.13
CA SER A 211 -2.00 -10.59 -12.76
C SER A 211 -2.17 -11.72 -13.77
N GLY A 212 -1.66 -11.53 -14.98
CA GLY A 212 -1.77 -12.45 -16.11
C GLY A 212 -2.76 -12.01 -17.19
N ALA A 213 -2.71 -12.66 -18.35
CA ALA A 213 -3.63 -12.41 -19.46
C ALA A 213 -4.74 -13.46 -19.52
N ASN A 214 -5.94 -13.03 -19.93
CA ASN A 214 -7.15 -13.87 -20.03
C ASN A 214 -7.50 -14.61 -18.72
N VAL A 215 -7.24 -13.97 -17.57
CA VAL A 215 -7.66 -14.50 -16.27
C VAL A 215 -9.18 -14.51 -16.22
N SER A 216 -9.77 -15.61 -15.77
CA SER A 216 -11.21 -15.65 -15.48
C SER A 216 -11.47 -14.85 -14.19
N PRO A 217 -12.17 -13.71 -14.25
CA PRO A 217 -12.34 -12.84 -13.09
C PRO A 217 -13.14 -13.51 -11.97
N ARG A 218 -12.87 -13.08 -10.74
CA ARG A 218 -13.55 -13.54 -9.53
C ARG A 218 -13.49 -12.49 -8.42
N ASP A 219 -14.30 -12.68 -7.40
CA ASP A 219 -14.24 -11.92 -6.15
C ASP A 219 -12.83 -11.83 -5.55
N TYR A 220 -12.57 -10.79 -4.76
CA TYR A 220 -11.39 -10.81 -3.90
C TYR A 220 -11.66 -11.75 -2.72
N LEU A 221 -10.84 -12.79 -2.62
CA LEU A 221 -10.83 -13.67 -1.46
C LEU A 221 -9.42 -13.76 -0.90
N GLN A 222 -9.31 -13.47 0.39
CA GLN A 222 -8.06 -13.52 1.10
C GLN A 222 -7.39 -14.90 1.05
N ASP A 223 -6.06 -14.90 1.07
CA ASP A 223 -5.18 -16.08 1.09
C ASP A 223 -5.47 -17.12 -0.01
N THR A 224 -6.14 -16.68 -1.07
CA THR A 224 -6.52 -17.51 -2.20
C THR A 224 -5.84 -17.02 -3.47
N GLY A 225 -5.23 -17.94 -4.21
CA GLY A 225 -4.66 -17.62 -5.51
C GLY A 225 -5.73 -17.16 -6.52
N GLY A 226 -5.35 -16.23 -7.40
CA GLY A 226 -6.23 -15.74 -8.48
C GLY A 226 -7.19 -14.63 -8.08
N SER A 227 -7.12 -14.11 -6.86
CA SER A 227 -7.77 -12.85 -6.47
C SER A 227 -7.19 -11.66 -7.25
N PRO A 228 -7.96 -10.58 -7.47
CA PRO A 228 -7.43 -9.36 -8.06
C PRO A 228 -6.32 -8.77 -7.18
N VAL A 229 -5.37 -8.10 -7.82
CA VAL A 229 -4.19 -7.49 -7.18
C VAL A 229 -4.35 -5.99 -6.97
N ALA A 230 -5.33 -5.37 -7.64
CA ALA A 230 -5.68 -3.97 -7.44
C ALA A 230 -7.14 -3.71 -7.84
N SER A 231 -7.74 -2.66 -7.27
CA SER A 231 -9.04 -2.13 -7.67
C SER A 231 -8.94 -0.66 -8.06
N ALA A 232 -9.83 -0.23 -8.95
CA ALA A 232 -10.02 1.16 -9.33
C ALA A 232 -11.51 1.49 -9.34
N ASP A 233 -11.89 2.59 -8.71
CA ASP A 233 -13.26 3.06 -8.74
C ASP A 233 -13.61 3.64 -10.11
N ILE A 234 -14.90 3.59 -10.47
CA ILE A 234 -15.39 4.25 -11.67
C ILE A 234 -15.67 5.72 -11.36
N VAL A 235 -14.92 6.61 -12.01
CA VAL A 235 -15.20 8.03 -12.05
C VAL A 235 -16.29 8.30 -13.08
N VAL A 236 -17.43 8.81 -12.61
CA VAL A 236 -18.49 9.36 -13.46
C VAL A 236 -18.15 10.81 -13.73
N ASN A 237 -17.76 11.13 -14.97
CA ASN A 237 -17.36 12.48 -15.34
C ASN A 237 -18.56 13.45 -15.36
N ASP A 238 -18.28 14.75 -15.40
CA ASP A 238 -19.28 15.84 -15.31
C ASP A 238 -20.41 15.76 -16.35
N ASP A 239 -20.16 15.12 -17.50
CA ASP A 239 -21.15 14.91 -18.55
C ASP A 239 -22.15 13.77 -18.25
N ALA A 240 -21.92 13.04 -17.16
CA ALA A 240 -22.63 11.82 -16.76
C ALA A 240 -22.74 10.78 -17.90
N ALA A 241 -21.80 10.81 -18.83
CA ALA A 241 -21.79 10.03 -20.06
C ALA A 241 -20.44 9.36 -20.37
N SER A 242 -19.36 9.89 -19.82
CA SER A 242 -18.04 9.25 -19.84
C SER A 242 -17.69 8.67 -18.48
N PHE A 243 -17.12 7.47 -18.50
CA PHE A 243 -16.76 6.70 -17.32
C PHE A 243 -15.29 6.33 -17.44
N SER A 244 -14.50 6.71 -16.45
CA SER A 244 -13.05 6.48 -16.44
C SER A 244 -12.62 5.73 -15.19
N TYR A 245 -11.45 5.10 -15.26
CA TYR A 245 -10.82 4.44 -14.12
C TYR A 245 -9.30 4.55 -14.26
N GLN A 246 -8.60 4.39 -13.14
CA GLN A 246 -7.15 4.46 -13.09
C GLN A 246 -6.58 3.49 -12.05
N PHE A 247 -5.54 2.77 -12.45
CA PHE A 247 -4.63 2.09 -11.55
C PHE A 247 -3.29 2.82 -11.59
N ALA A 248 -2.96 3.52 -10.51
CA ALA A 248 -1.67 4.17 -10.37
C ALA A 248 -0.59 3.17 -9.90
N ALA A 249 0.64 3.36 -10.38
CA ALA A 249 1.84 2.72 -9.85
C ALA A 249 1.79 1.18 -9.77
N LEU A 250 1.38 0.48 -10.83
CA LEU A 250 1.45 -0.99 -10.92
C LEU A 250 2.84 -1.46 -11.35
N LYS A 251 3.29 -2.62 -10.86
CA LYS A 251 4.50 -3.27 -11.38
C LYS A 251 4.32 -3.62 -12.87
N ALA A 252 5.36 -3.50 -13.68
CA ALA A 252 5.34 -3.95 -15.07
C ALA A 252 4.92 -5.43 -15.16
N GLY A 253 4.09 -5.76 -16.14
CA GLY A 253 3.50 -7.09 -16.23
C GLY A 253 2.28 -7.16 -17.14
N ARG A 254 1.75 -8.36 -17.31
CA ARG A 254 0.47 -8.58 -18.00
C ARG A 254 -0.65 -8.53 -16.99
N TYR A 255 -1.74 -7.87 -17.35
CA TYR A 255 -2.93 -7.79 -16.53
C TYR A 255 -4.18 -8.15 -17.32
N THR A 256 -5.15 -8.72 -16.64
CA THR A 256 -6.55 -8.79 -17.08
C THR A 256 -7.32 -7.78 -16.24
N LEU A 257 -8.02 -6.87 -16.89
CA LEU A 257 -8.91 -5.91 -16.26
C LEU A 257 -10.33 -6.44 -16.39
N ALA A 258 -11.13 -6.34 -15.34
CA ALA A 258 -12.51 -6.76 -15.36
C ALA A 258 -13.43 -5.73 -14.70
N LEU A 259 -14.47 -5.33 -15.41
CA LEU A 259 -15.52 -4.45 -14.87
C LEU A 259 -16.50 -5.28 -14.06
N THR A 260 -16.72 -4.89 -12.80
CA THR A 260 -17.88 -5.33 -12.01
C THR A 260 -18.73 -4.12 -11.63
N CYS A 261 -20.03 -4.33 -11.49
CA CYS A 261 -20.91 -3.36 -10.85
C CYS A 261 -21.37 -3.84 -9.47
N ASN A 262 -20.78 -4.88 -8.90
CA ASN A 262 -21.14 -5.38 -7.57
C ASN A 262 -19.96 -5.28 -6.58
N ALA A 263 -19.04 -4.35 -6.81
CA ALA A 263 -17.81 -4.20 -6.02
C ALA A 263 -18.07 -3.85 -4.55
N ASP A 264 -19.21 -3.22 -4.26
CA ASP A 264 -19.70 -2.90 -2.91
C ASP A 264 -20.16 -4.13 -2.11
N GLY A 265 -20.39 -5.26 -2.78
CA GLY A 265 -20.73 -6.54 -2.17
C GLY A 265 -19.56 -7.51 -2.04
N ASP A 266 -18.34 -7.09 -2.40
CA ASP A 266 -17.13 -7.92 -2.32
C ASP A 266 -16.55 -7.87 -0.91
N ASN A 267 -16.61 -8.98 -0.18
CA ASN A 267 -16.08 -9.08 1.17
C ASN A 267 -14.82 -9.96 1.16
N PRO A 268 -13.66 -9.44 1.60
CA PRO A 268 -12.39 -10.16 1.47
C PRO A 268 -12.30 -11.46 2.28
N THR A 269 -13.22 -11.70 3.20
CA THR A 269 -13.20 -12.85 4.12
C THR A 269 -14.12 -14.00 3.71
N VAL A 270 -14.99 -13.80 2.72
CA VAL A 270 -15.98 -14.80 2.28
C VAL A 270 -16.03 -14.86 0.76
N SER A 271 -16.41 -16.01 0.21
CA SER A 271 -16.57 -16.09 -1.24
C SER A 271 -17.91 -15.53 -1.67
N ASP A 272 -17.87 -14.49 -2.49
CA ASP A 272 -19.04 -13.76 -2.96
C ASP A 272 -19.31 -14.01 -4.45
N ALA A 273 -20.59 -13.99 -4.80
CA ALA A 273 -21.02 -14.14 -6.19
C ALA A 273 -20.94 -12.79 -6.92
N ILE A 274 -19.73 -12.36 -7.26
CA ILE A 274 -19.49 -11.11 -8.00
C ILE A 274 -19.59 -11.36 -9.52
N SER A 275 -20.39 -10.53 -10.19
CA SER A 275 -20.55 -10.58 -11.65
C SER A 275 -19.60 -9.62 -12.36
N PHE A 276 -19.05 -10.06 -13.50
CA PHE A 276 -18.16 -9.26 -14.34
C PHE A 276 -18.76 -9.07 -15.73
N LEU A 277 -18.81 -7.83 -16.19
CA LEU A 277 -19.55 -7.44 -17.39
C LEU A 277 -18.66 -7.34 -18.64
N ALA A 278 -17.38 -7.04 -18.45
CA ALA A 278 -16.40 -6.88 -19.52
C ALA A 278 -15.00 -7.22 -19.01
N THR A 279 -14.15 -7.71 -19.91
CA THR A 279 -12.74 -7.98 -19.61
C THR A 279 -11.83 -7.54 -20.74
N ALA A 280 -10.64 -7.05 -20.42
CA ALA A 280 -9.59 -6.78 -21.40
C ALA A 280 -8.22 -7.18 -20.83
N SER A 281 -7.32 -7.67 -21.69
CA SER A 281 -5.93 -7.91 -21.28
C SER A 281 -5.02 -6.80 -21.79
N VAL A 282 -4.04 -6.42 -20.98
CA VAL A 282 -3.07 -5.37 -21.29
C VAL A 282 -1.67 -5.80 -20.85
N GLN A 283 -0.66 -5.35 -21.59
CA GLN A 283 0.73 -5.48 -21.20
C GLN A 283 1.19 -4.10 -20.73
N LEU A 284 1.60 -3.98 -19.47
CA LEU A 284 2.17 -2.78 -18.91
C LEU A 284 3.70 -2.91 -18.88
N SER A 285 4.41 -1.88 -19.32
CA SER A 285 5.87 -1.76 -19.16
C SER A 285 6.21 -0.82 -18.00
N GLU A 286 7.46 -0.86 -17.54
CA GLU A 286 7.95 0.10 -16.54
C GLU A 286 7.86 1.53 -17.11
N GLN A 287 7.42 2.49 -16.30
CA GLN A 287 7.28 3.92 -16.65
C GLN A 287 6.29 4.25 -17.77
N ASP A 288 5.53 3.27 -18.27
CA ASP A 288 4.51 3.50 -19.28
C ASP A 288 3.13 3.76 -18.65
N SER A 289 2.28 4.46 -19.40
CA SER A 289 0.85 4.59 -19.13
C SER A 289 0.07 3.92 -20.25
N GLU A 290 -0.61 2.82 -19.95
CA GLU A 290 -1.46 2.12 -20.90
C GLU A 290 -2.90 2.61 -20.80
N SER A 291 -3.61 2.63 -21.94
CA SER A 291 -5.02 3.02 -21.99
C SER A 291 -5.90 1.89 -22.49
N VAL A 292 -6.92 1.51 -21.71
CA VAL A 292 -7.78 0.37 -22.02
C VAL A 292 -9.26 0.75 -21.92
N THR A 293 -9.99 0.54 -23.01
CA THR A 293 -11.45 0.64 -23.01
C THR A 293 -12.08 -0.72 -22.70
N LEU A 294 -12.96 -0.77 -21.71
CA LEU A 294 -13.80 -1.93 -21.40
C LEU A 294 -15.14 -1.78 -22.12
N SER A 295 -15.38 -2.65 -23.09
CA SER A 295 -16.63 -2.78 -23.85
C SER A 295 -17.11 -4.24 -23.84
N GLN A 296 -18.32 -4.50 -24.35
CA GLN A 296 -18.78 -5.87 -24.62
C GLN A 296 -17.96 -6.55 -25.72
#